data_AF-A0A9K3IWT5-F1
#
_entry.id   AF-A0A9K3IWT5-F1
#
_cell.length_a   1.000
_cell.length_b   1.000
_cell.length_c   1.000
_cell.angle_alpha   90.00
_cell.angle_beta   90.00
_cell.angle_gamma   90.00
#
_symmetry.space_group_name_H-M   'P 1'
#
loop_
_entity.id
_entity.type
_entity.pdbx_description
1 polymer ?
#
loop_
_entity_poly.entity_id
_entity_poly.type
_entity_poly.pdbx_seq_one_letter_code
_entity_poly.pdbx_strand_id
1 'polypeptide(L)'
;MVLIKNNSSYNGFYHTQSAGKPEEQVSASFFCALNVVKGLCECCLRNVVQIIRKYCPKQQEGVAWDFYPYLQCMVRYSTGRKIFSVLDDWAWCRSGDDLSVSTVNLAKTMDSMINKLKVKAAGGDALRKYASDTIHYDGDEHALYADVQCTPDLTKENCLKCLTKGSNEIRSFTRKPLFSGRVISTNCYVRYAHTSLFNPPTVYDTKLCG
;
A
#
# COMPACT_ATOMS: atom_id res chain seq x y z
N MET A 1 18.67 12.74 4.07
CA MET A 1 17.92 11.48 3.85
C MET A 1 18.82 10.55 3.02
N VAL A 2 19.77 9.90 3.68
CA VAL A 2 20.76 9.00 3.04
C VAL A 2 20.33 7.57 3.35
N LEU A 3 19.16 7.15 2.85
CA LEU A 3 18.65 5.79 3.05
C LEU A 3 18.30 5.06 1.76
N ILE A 4 18.33 5.76 0.61
CA ILE A 4 18.13 5.16 -0.70
C ILE A 4 19.48 5.22 -1.43
N LYS A 5 20.45 4.42 -0.97
CA LYS A 5 21.68 4.21 -1.74
C LYS A 5 21.29 3.62 -3.10
N ASN A 6 21.93 4.13 -4.16
CA ASN A 6 21.80 3.62 -5.53
C ASN A 6 21.92 2.10 -5.57
N ASN A 7 20.78 1.42 -5.56
CA ASN A 7 20.69 0.02 -5.88
C ASN A 7 19.78 -0.10 -7.09
N SER A 8 20.27 -0.77 -8.13
CA SER A 8 19.62 -1.02 -9.41
C SER A 8 18.44 -2.02 -9.31
N SER A 9 17.90 -2.24 -8.11
CA SER A 9 16.81 -3.18 -7.80
C SER A 9 15.80 -2.57 -6.82
N TYR A 10 15.22 -1.41 -7.16
CA TYR A 10 14.21 -0.79 -6.32
C TYR A 10 12.89 -1.57 -6.40
N ASN A 11 12.58 -2.35 -5.36
CA ASN A 11 11.37 -3.18 -5.28
C ASN A 11 10.31 -2.58 -4.34
N GLY A 12 10.22 -1.25 -4.22
CA GLY A 12 9.13 -0.59 -3.51
C GLY A 12 9.06 -0.80 -1.99
N PHE A 13 9.93 -1.62 -1.40
CA PHE A 13 9.98 -1.86 0.04
C PHE A 13 11.43 -1.83 0.54
N TYR A 14 11.65 -1.15 1.65
CA TYR A 14 12.94 -1.07 2.32
C TYR A 14 12.72 -1.07 3.83
N HIS A 15 13.58 -1.75 4.57
CA HIS A 15 13.59 -1.68 6.02
C HIS A 15 15.02 -1.51 6.54
N THR A 16 15.14 -0.94 7.73
CA THR A 16 16.42 -0.72 8.40
C THR A 16 16.23 -0.79 9.90
N GLN A 17 17.32 -1.09 10.62
CA GLN A 17 17.38 -1.05 12.07
C GLN A 17 18.67 -0.34 12.48
N SER A 18 18.60 0.60 13.41
CA SER A 18 19.79 1.26 13.93
C SER A 18 20.60 0.30 14.82
N ALA A 19 21.91 0.56 14.92
CA ALA A 19 22.73 -0.08 15.95
C ALA A 19 22.41 0.53 17.33
N GLY A 20 22.61 -0.24 18.39
CA GLY A 20 22.35 0.19 19.77
C GLY A 20 21.85 -0.95 20.65
N LYS A 21 21.54 -0.65 21.91
CA LYS A 21 20.89 -1.60 22.81
C LYS A 21 19.45 -1.87 22.37
N PRO A 22 18.89 -3.08 22.61
CA PRO A 22 17.57 -3.45 22.11
C PRO A 22 16.48 -2.40 22.36
N GLU A 23 16.47 -1.79 23.54
CA GLU A 23 15.52 -0.76 23.99
C GLU A 23 15.68 0.61 23.29
N GLU A 24 16.86 0.89 22.73
CA GLU A 24 17.20 2.13 22.02
C GLU A 24 17.19 1.94 20.49
N GLN A 25 17.10 0.71 20.01
CA GLN A 25 17.13 0.41 18.58
C GLN A 25 15.88 0.94 17.88
N VAL A 26 16.08 1.68 16.80
CA VAL A 26 15.01 2.18 15.95
C VAL A 26 14.90 1.29 14.72
N SER A 27 13.76 0.61 14.58
CA SER A 27 13.39 -0.06 13.35
C SER A 27 12.54 0.86 12.49
N ALA A 28 12.81 0.91 11.19
CA ALA A 28 12.01 1.67 10.23
C ALA A 28 11.75 0.88 8.97
N SER A 29 10.59 1.09 8.35
CA SER A 29 10.21 0.55 7.05
C SER A 29 9.59 1.62 6.17
N PHE A 30 9.88 1.51 4.88
CA PHE A 30 9.42 2.39 3.82
C PHE A 30 8.76 1.51 2.78
N PHE A 31 7.59 1.92 2.32
CA PHE A 31 6.84 1.17 1.33
C PHE A 31 6.32 2.12 0.26
N CYS A 32 6.25 1.64 -0.97
CA CYS A 32 5.94 2.41 -2.15
C CYS A 32 5.34 1.49 -3.21
N ALA A 33 4.42 2.03 -4.01
CA ALA A 33 3.85 1.31 -5.14
C ALA A 33 4.95 0.82 -6.10
N LEU A 34 4.87 -0.45 -6.52
CA LEU A 34 5.95 -1.12 -7.24
C LEU A 34 6.16 -0.67 -8.68
N ASN A 35 5.14 -0.07 -9.29
CA ASN A 35 5.17 0.29 -10.71
C ASN A 35 5.62 1.74 -10.95
N VAL A 36 6.03 2.48 -9.91
CA VAL A 36 6.42 3.90 -10.04
C VAL A 36 7.93 4.06 -10.22
N VAL A 37 8.34 5.06 -10.99
CA VAL A 37 9.75 5.40 -11.14
C VAL A 37 10.34 5.85 -9.79
N LYS A 38 11.62 5.52 -9.55
CA LYS A 38 12.33 5.79 -8.29
C LYS A 38 12.14 7.23 -7.80
N GLY A 39 12.27 8.23 -8.69
CA GLY A 39 12.15 9.64 -8.33
C GLY A 39 10.79 10.03 -7.72
N LEU A 40 9.69 9.50 -8.26
CA LEU A 40 8.35 9.72 -7.71
C LEU A 40 8.22 9.09 -6.33
N CYS A 41 8.81 7.90 -6.15
CA CYS A 41 8.78 7.26 -4.85
C CYS A 41 9.57 8.05 -3.79
N GLU A 42 10.80 8.45 -4.10
CA GLU A 42 11.64 9.24 -3.20
C GLU A 42 10.96 10.54 -2.78
N CYS A 43 10.26 11.15 -3.73
CA CYS A 43 9.46 12.34 -3.52
C CYS A 43 8.33 12.11 -2.50
N CYS A 44 7.50 11.07 -2.70
CA CYS A 44 6.44 10.73 -1.75
C CYS A 44 7.01 10.41 -0.36
N LEU A 45 8.08 9.63 -0.29
CA LEU A 45 8.72 9.29 0.99
C LEU A 45 9.27 10.52 1.71
N ARG A 46 9.83 11.51 0.99
CA ARG A 46 10.27 12.78 1.60
C ARG A 46 9.11 13.50 2.29
N ASN A 47 7.96 13.58 1.63
CA ASN A 47 6.78 14.26 2.18
C ASN A 47 6.24 13.51 3.41
N VAL A 48 6.08 12.19 3.33
CA VAL A 48 5.60 11.37 4.46
C VAL A 48 6.54 11.45 5.66
N VAL A 49 7.86 11.49 5.46
CA VAL A 49 8.82 11.67 6.57
C VAL A 49 8.61 13.02 7.28
N GLN A 50 8.28 14.09 6.56
CA GLN A 50 7.97 15.38 7.20
C GLN A 50 6.66 15.33 7.97
N ILE A 51 5.62 14.69 7.39
CA ILE A 51 4.32 14.50 8.05
C ILE A 51 4.51 13.76 9.38
N ILE A 52 5.17 12.60 9.37
CA ILE A 52 5.30 11.79 10.58
C ILE A 52 6.15 12.48 11.65
N ARG A 53 7.19 13.24 11.27
CA ARG A 53 7.98 14.04 12.22
C ARG A 53 7.18 15.18 12.85
N LYS A 54 6.32 15.82 12.07
CA LYS A 54 5.48 16.94 12.53
C LYS A 54 4.38 16.47 13.48
N TYR A 55 3.68 15.40 13.12
CA TYR A 55 2.51 14.92 13.87
C TYR A 55 2.84 13.87 14.94
N CYS A 56 3.99 13.21 14.85
CA CYS A 56 4.46 12.24 15.83
C CYS A 56 5.86 12.59 16.41
N PRO A 57 6.06 13.79 17.00
CA PRO A 57 7.40 14.25 17.40
C PRO A 57 8.01 13.53 18.61
N LYS A 58 7.20 12.83 19.42
CA LYS A 58 7.63 12.21 20.70
C LYS A 58 7.24 10.75 20.83
N GLN A 59 6.53 10.21 19.85
CA GLN A 59 6.01 8.86 19.88
C GLN A 59 7.13 7.86 19.61
N GLN A 60 7.15 6.76 20.34
CA GLN A 60 8.11 5.67 20.13
C GLN A 60 7.72 4.79 18.95
N GLU A 61 6.50 4.90 18.44
CA GLU A 61 6.03 4.20 17.26
C GLU A 61 5.08 5.09 16.48
N GLY A 62 5.18 5.06 15.16
CA GLY A 62 4.30 5.81 14.28
C GLY A 62 4.29 5.22 12.88
N VAL A 63 3.17 5.43 12.19
CA VAL A 63 3.02 5.16 10.76
C VAL A 63 2.34 6.36 10.10
N ALA A 64 2.77 6.69 8.90
CA ALA A 64 2.14 7.69 8.06
C ALA A 64 2.09 7.18 6.62
N TRP A 65 1.05 7.60 5.92
CA TRP A 65 0.81 7.28 4.51
C TRP A 65 0.56 8.56 3.74
N ASP A 66 0.91 8.54 2.46
CA ASP A 66 0.53 9.57 1.51
C ASP A 66 0.04 8.92 0.21
N PHE A 67 -0.94 9.57 -0.42
CA PHE A 67 -1.79 9.01 -1.44
C PHE A 67 -1.93 9.98 -2.60
N TYR A 68 -1.39 9.55 -3.73
CA TYR A 68 -1.65 10.12 -5.04
C TYR A 68 -2.48 9.11 -5.86
N PRO A 69 -3.04 9.50 -7.02
CA PRO A 69 -3.86 8.61 -7.84
C PRO A 69 -3.17 7.28 -8.19
N TYR A 70 -1.91 7.34 -8.63
CA TYR A 70 -1.10 6.19 -9.06
C TYR A 70 0.09 5.87 -8.15
N LEU A 71 0.31 6.66 -7.11
CA LEU A 71 1.41 6.49 -6.17
C LEU A 71 0.87 6.46 -4.75
N GLN A 72 1.38 5.52 -3.98
CA GLN A 72 1.14 5.43 -2.56
C GLN A 72 2.48 5.17 -1.90
N CYS A 73 2.74 5.85 -0.79
CA CYS A 73 3.89 5.53 0.03
C CYS A 73 3.55 5.53 1.51
N MET A 74 4.40 4.86 2.28
CA MET A 74 4.28 4.70 3.72
C MET A 74 5.65 4.85 4.34
N VAL A 75 5.69 5.46 5.53
CA VAL A 75 6.81 5.37 6.46
C VAL A 75 6.29 4.90 7.79
N ARG A 76 6.98 3.94 8.38
CA ARG A 76 6.70 3.44 9.72
C ARG A 76 7.99 3.28 10.51
N TYR A 77 7.96 3.60 11.79
CA TYR A 77 9.07 3.36 12.70
C TYR A 77 8.59 2.85 14.06
N SER A 78 9.49 2.19 14.78
CA SER A 78 9.31 1.84 16.20
C SER A 78 10.67 1.82 16.90
N THR A 79 10.73 2.34 18.11
CA THR A 79 11.89 2.27 19.01
C THR A 79 11.71 1.09 19.97
N GLY A 80 12.75 0.31 20.20
CA GLY A 80 12.73 -0.81 21.14
C GLY A 80 12.08 -2.08 20.60
N ARG A 81 11.55 -2.06 19.36
CA ARG A 81 10.79 -3.16 18.77
C ARG A 81 11.17 -3.39 17.31
N LYS A 82 11.27 -4.67 16.94
CA LYS A 82 11.40 -5.12 15.56
C LYS A 82 10.03 -5.11 14.86
N ILE A 83 9.98 -4.53 13.66
CA ILE A 83 8.72 -4.37 12.87
C ILE A 83 8.75 -5.07 11.50
N PHE A 84 9.84 -5.76 11.18
CA PHE A 84 10.00 -6.51 9.92
C PHE A 84 9.83 -8.01 10.15
N SER A 85 9.27 -8.71 9.17
CA SER A 85 8.80 -10.09 9.23
C SER A 85 7.75 -10.34 10.33
N VAL A 86 7.06 -9.30 10.75
CA VAL A 86 6.00 -9.32 11.76
C VAL A 86 4.72 -8.78 11.13
N LEU A 87 3.62 -9.50 11.28
CA LEU A 87 2.30 -8.99 10.94
C LEU A 87 1.82 -8.07 12.07
N ASP A 88 1.78 -6.77 11.80
CA ASP A 88 1.43 -5.74 12.77
C ASP A 88 0.07 -5.11 12.44
N ASP A 89 -0.94 -5.56 13.17
CA ASP A 89 -2.34 -5.27 12.90
C ASP A 89 -2.92 -4.21 13.85
N TRP A 90 -2.30 -3.02 13.90
CA TRP A 90 -2.72 -1.95 14.81
C TRP A 90 -3.19 -0.66 14.12
N ALA A 91 -2.91 -0.50 12.82
CA ALA A 91 -3.25 0.72 12.09
C ALA A 91 -3.85 0.41 10.72
N TRP A 92 -4.95 1.10 10.41
CA TRP A 92 -5.70 0.98 9.16
C TRP A 92 -6.16 2.37 8.70
N CYS A 93 -5.98 2.66 7.42
CA CYS A 93 -6.52 3.86 6.78
C CYS A 93 -7.43 3.44 5.62
N ARG A 94 -8.55 4.14 5.48
CA ARG A 94 -9.57 3.91 4.46
C ARG A 94 -9.76 5.21 3.70
N SER A 95 -9.79 5.13 2.39
CA SER A 95 -9.96 6.29 1.51
C SER A 95 -10.61 5.83 0.21
N GLY A 96 -11.42 6.68 -0.41
CA GLY A 96 -12.06 6.42 -1.69
C GLY A 96 -12.68 7.70 -2.24
N ASP A 97 -13.05 7.68 -3.51
CA ASP A 97 -13.80 8.77 -4.11
C ASP A 97 -15.28 8.60 -3.79
N ASP A 98 -15.91 9.67 -3.28
CA ASP A 98 -17.35 9.70 -2.96
C ASP A 98 -18.26 9.67 -4.21
N LEU A 99 -17.68 9.63 -5.40
CA LEU A 99 -18.41 9.46 -6.66
C LEU A 99 -19.05 8.07 -6.68
N SER A 100 -20.37 8.02 -6.87
CA SER A 100 -21.08 6.76 -7.02
C SER A 100 -21.08 6.28 -8.45
N VAL A 101 -20.89 4.97 -8.64
CA VAL A 101 -21.09 4.29 -9.92
C VAL A 101 -22.48 3.65 -9.92
N SER A 102 -23.21 3.79 -11.02
CA SER A 102 -24.53 3.17 -11.18
C SER A 102 -24.38 1.69 -11.54
N THR A 103 -24.24 0.85 -10.52
CA THR A 103 -23.95 -0.59 -10.71
C THR A 103 -24.64 -1.44 -9.65
N VAL A 104 -24.99 -2.67 -10.02
CA VAL A 104 -25.58 -3.66 -9.11
C VAL A 104 -24.61 -4.79 -8.71
N ASN A 105 -23.52 -5.00 -9.46
CA ASN A 105 -22.61 -6.13 -9.24
C ASN A 105 -21.22 -5.76 -8.70
N LEU A 106 -20.94 -4.49 -8.37
CA LEU A 106 -19.60 -4.08 -7.91
C LEU A 106 -19.10 -4.90 -6.72
N ALA A 107 -19.90 -5.08 -5.66
CA ALA A 107 -19.49 -5.82 -4.46
C ALA A 107 -19.09 -7.27 -4.79
N LYS A 108 -19.91 -7.98 -5.56
CA LYS A 108 -19.64 -9.36 -5.99
C LYS A 108 -18.40 -9.46 -6.88
N THR A 109 -18.25 -8.50 -7.79
CA THR A 109 -17.11 -8.41 -8.71
C THR A 109 -15.81 -8.17 -7.93
N MET A 110 -15.80 -7.22 -6.99
CA MET A 110 -14.68 -6.96 -6.09
C MET A 110 -14.30 -8.19 -5.26
N ASP A 111 -15.28 -8.85 -4.61
CA ASP A 111 -15.02 -10.03 -3.79
C ASP A 111 -14.38 -11.16 -4.62
N SER A 112 -14.89 -11.43 -5.82
CA SER A 112 -14.31 -12.45 -6.71
C SER A 112 -12.88 -12.09 -7.11
N MET A 113 -12.65 -10.85 -7.51
CA MET A 113 -11.38 -10.35 -8.00
C MET A 113 -10.31 -10.34 -6.91
N ILE A 114 -10.60 -9.70 -5.76
CA ILE A 114 -9.66 -9.58 -4.63
C ILE A 114 -9.32 -10.95 -4.05
N ASN A 115 -10.27 -11.91 -4.03
CA ASN A 115 -9.99 -13.27 -3.58
C ASN A 115 -8.96 -14.00 -4.44
N LYS A 116 -8.97 -13.79 -5.76
CA LYS A 116 -7.93 -14.33 -6.66
C LYS A 116 -6.61 -13.59 -6.47
N LEU A 117 -6.67 -12.26 -6.43
CA LEU A 117 -5.49 -11.39 -6.30
C LEU A 117 -4.71 -11.65 -5.01
N LYS A 118 -5.38 -11.81 -3.86
CA LYS A 118 -4.70 -12.02 -2.58
C LYS A 118 -3.89 -13.31 -2.54
N VAL A 119 -4.39 -14.39 -3.17
CA VAL A 119 -3.68 -15.67 -3.27
C VAL A 119 -2.45 -15.54 -4.15
N LYS A 120 -2.60 -14.85 -5.30
CA LYS A 120 -1.49 -14.58 -6.23
C LYS A 120 -0.41 -13.71 -5.56
N ALA A 121 -0.80 -12.61 -4.92
CA ALA A 121 0.12 -11.70 -4.24
C ALA A 121 0.89 -12.40 -3.11
N ALA A 122 0.19 -13.16 -2.26
CA ALA A 122 0.82 -13.87 -1.14
C ALA A 122 1.82 -14.95 -1.60
N GLY A 123 1.58 -15.55 -2.76
CA GLY A 123 2.47 -16.48 -3.44
C GLY A 123 3.70 -15.87 -4.09
N GLY A 124 3.87 -14.54 -4.04
CA GLY A 124 5.06 -13.85 -4.55
C GLY A 124 6.34 -14.18 -3.77
N ASP A 125 7.48 -13.70 -4.27
CA ASP A 125 8.81 -14.01 -3.74
C ASP A 125 9.27 -13.02 -2.65
N ALA A 126 10.57 -13.05 -2.33
CA ALA A 126 11.21 -12.20 -1.33
C ALA A 126 11.36 -10.72 -1.77
N LEU A 127 11.15 -10.43 -3.06
CA LEU A 127 11.22 -9.08 -3.61
C LEU A 127 9.83 -8.47 -3.77
N ARG A 128 8.83 -9.29 -4.12
CA ARG A 128 7.51 -8.78 -4.50
C ARG A 128 6.38 -9.74 -4.11
N LYS A 129 5.43 -9.22 -3.32
CA LYS A 129 4.14 -9.85 -3.01
C LYS A 129 2.99 -8.97 -3.47
N TYR A 130 2.71 -9.00 -4.76
CA TYR A 130 1.77 -8.10 -5.44
C TYR A 130 0.96 -8.84 -6.49
N ALA A 131 -0.27 -8.42 -6.71
CA ALA A 131 -1.07 -8.84 -7.84
C ALA A 131 -2.01 -7.72 -8.26
N SER A 132 -2.30 -7.66 -9.56
CA SER A 132 -3.28 -6.77 -10.14
C SER A 132 -4.04 -7.48 -11.26
N ASP A 133 -5.23 -6.99 -11.56
CA ASP A 133 -6.07 -7.49 -12.64
C ASP A 133 -7.07 -6.41 -13.09
N THR A 134 -7.75 -6.66 -14.20
CA THR A 134 -8.89 -5.87 -14.69
C THR A 134 -10.04 -6.80 -15.05
N ILE A 135 -11.26 -6.40 -14.73
CA ILE A 135 -12.47 -7.14 -15.11
C ILE A 135 -13.52 -6.20 -15.66
N HIS A 136 -14.16 -6.62 -16.76
CA HIS A 136 -15.35 -5.97 -17.28
C HIS A 136 -16.57 -6.65 -16.68
N TYR A 137 -17.57 -5.87 -16.30
CA TYR A 137 -18.76 -6.35 -15.61
C TYR A 137 -19.97 -5.48 -15.94
N ASP A 138 -21.17 -5.91 -15.51
CA ASP A 138 -22.45 -5.27 -15.88
C ASP A 138 -22.60 -5.14 -17.42
N GLY A 139 -22.37 -6.24 -18.15
CA GLY A 139 -22.50 -6.25 -19.61
C GLY A 139 -21.40 -5.45 -20.33
N ASP A 140 -20.21 -5.38 -19.75
CA ASP A 140 -19.05 -4.62 -20.22
C ASP A 140 -19.19 -3.09 -20.16
N GLU A 141 -20.24 -2.57 -19.51
CA GLU A 141 -20.43 -1.13 -19.26
C GLU A 141 -19.37 -0.54 -18.31
N HIS A 142 -18.77 -1.39 -17.48
CA HIS A 142 -17.82 -0.97 -16.46
C HIS A 142 -16.55 -1.81 -16.50
N ALA A 143 -15.40 -1.13 -16.48
CA ALA A 143 -14.09 -1.73 -16.27
C ALA A 143 -13.62 -1.46 -14.84
N LEU A 144 -13.37 -2.51 -14.08
CA LEU A 144 -12.86 -2.45 -12.71
C LEU A 144 -11.40 -2.87 -12.68
N TYR A 145 -10.55 -2.01 -12.15
CA TYR A 145 -9.13 -2.26 -11.93
C TYR A 145 -8.91 -2.48 -10.45
N ALA A 146 -8.13 -3.50 -10.08
CA ALA A 146 -7.77 -3.73 -8.69
C ALA A 146 -6.31 -4.16 -8.55
N ASP A 147 -5.68 -3.73 -7.46
CA ASP A 147 -4.38 -4.20 -7.05
C ASP A 147 -4.30 -4.43 -5.53
N VAL A 148 -3.50 -5.42 -5.17
CA VAL A 148 -3.24 -5.79 -3.79
C VAL A 148 -1.76 -6.04 -3.60
N GLN A 149 -1.25 -5.70 -2.42
CA GLN A 149 0.16 -5.91 -2.08
C GLN A 149 0.32 -6.17 -0.60
N CYS A 150 1.32 -6.99 -0.26
CA CYS A 150 1.88 -7.07 1.08
C CYS A 150 3.33 -6.62 1.07
N THR A 151 3.86 -6.26 2.23
CA THR A 151 5.31 -6.13 2.42
C THR A 151 5.95 -7.52 2.18
N PRO A 152 7.02 -7.60 1.37
CA PRO A 152 7.56 -8.88 0.91
C PRO A 152 8.26 -9.70 2.01
N ASP A 153 8.55 -9.06 3.15
CA ASP A 153 9.12 -9.67 4.35
C ASP A 153 8.14 -10.55 5.14
N LEU A 154 6.83 -10.49 4.83
CA LEU A 154 5.83 -11.37 5.44
C LEU A 154 5.87 -12.78 4.85
N THR A 155 5.48 -13.77 5.65
CA THR A 155 5.16 -15.10 5.15
C THR A 155 3.92 -15.07 4.25
N LYS A 156 3.75 -16.10 3.39
CA LYS A 156 2.54 -16.26 2.57
C LYS A 156 1.27 -16.23 3.41
N GLU A 157 1.27 -16.91 4.56
CA GLU A 157 0.14 -16.96 5.48
C GLU A 157 -0.19 -15.59 6.07
N ASN A 158 0.81 -14.86 6.56
CA ASN A 158 0.60 -13.54 7.14
C ASN A 158 0.15 -12.51 6.09
N CYS A 159 0.66 -12.62 4.86
CA CYS A 159 0.17 -11.80 3.76
C CYS A 159 -1.31 -12.10 3.44
N LEU A 160 -1.70 -13.38 3.37
CA LEU A 160 -3.11 -13.77 3.18
C LEU A 160 -4.02 -13.24 4.30
N LYS A 161 -3.57 -13.31 5.56
CA LYS A 161 -4.30 -12.76 6.71
C LYS A 161 -4.51 -11.25 6.56
N CYS A 162 -3.44 -10.51 6.28
CA CYS A 162 -3.51 -9.05 6.10
C CYS A 162 -4.45 -8.67 4.95
N LEU A 163 -4.30 -9.27 3.77
CA LEU A 163 -5.14 -8.97 2.60
C LEU A 163 -6.59 -9.40 2.79
N THR A 164 -6.85 -10.47 3.54
CA THR A 164 -8.22 -10.87 3.87
C THR A 164 -8.88 -9.84 4.78
N LYS A 165 -8.17 -9.31 5.78
CA LYS A 165 -8.68 -8.22 6.60
C LYS A 165 -8.91 -6.94 5.78
N GLY A 166 -7.96 -6.58 4.92
CA GLY A 166 -8.12 -5.44 4.00
C GLY A 166 -9.31 -5.58 3.06
N SER A 167 -9.55 -6.78 2.53
CA SER A 167 -10.74 -7.07 1.70
C SER A 167 -12.05 -6.89 2.48
N ASN A 168 -12.09 -7.32 3.74
CA ASN A 168 -13.27 -7.15 4.59
C ASN A 168 -13.52 -5.68 4.93
N GLU A 169 -12.46 -4.91 5.19
CA GLU A 169 -12.54 -3.46 5.43
C GLU A 169 -13.00 -2.70 4.18
N ILE A 170 -12.48 -3.05 2.98
CA ILE A 170 -12.97 -2.51 1.70
C ILE A 170 -14.48 -2.71 1.62
N ARG A 171 -14.96 -3.96 1.80
CA ARG A 171 -16.38 -4.28 1.70
C ARG A 171 -17.23 -3.51 2.72
N SER A 172 -16.72 -3.32 3.94
CA SER A 172 -17.41 -2.56 4.99
C SER A 172 -17.48 -1.06 4.68
N PHE A 173 -16.43 -0.51 4.06
CA PHE A 173 -16.33 0.88 3.64
C PHE A 173 -17.19 1.17 2.41
N THR A 174 -17.29 0.22 1.47
CA THR A 174 -18.00 0.36 0.20
C THR A 174 -19.44 -0.17 0.26
N ARG A 175 -20.19 0.20 1.30
CA ARG A 175 -21.64 -0.13 1.37
C ARG A 175 -22.44 0.50 0.22
N LYS A 176 -21.89 1.56 -0.38
CA LYS A 176 -22.33 2.16 -1.63
C LYS A 176 -21.31 1.83 -2.74
N PRO A 177 -21.74 1.78 -4.00
CA PRO A 177 -20.84 1.53 -5.11
C PRO A 177 -19.99 2.77 -5.40
N LEU A 178 -18.84 2.89 -4.72
CA LEU A 178 -17.91 3.99 -4.92
C LEU A 178 -17.09 3.79 -6.19
N PHE A 179 -16.67 4.90 -6.80
CA PHE A 179 -15.84 4.90 -8.00
C PHE A 179 -14.45 4.33 -7.75
N SER A 180 -13.89 4.60 -6.57
CA SER A 180 -12.62 4.05 -6.13
C SER A 180 -12.63 3.80 -4.63
N GLY A 181 -11.80 2.87 -4.19
CA GLY A 181 -11.62 2.59 -2.78
C GLY A 181 -10.27 1.95 -2.51
N ARG A 182 -9.65 2.34 -1.40
CA ARG A 182 -8.44 1.74 -0.88
C ARG A 182 -8.52 1.55 0.63
N VAL A 183 -7.95 0.45 1.07
CA VAL A 183 -7.68 0.18 2.47
C VAL A 183 -6.23 -0.21 2.60
N ILE A 184 -5.54 0.42 3.53
CA ILE A 184 -4.13 0.22 3.78
C ILE A 184 -3.87 0.01 5.25
N SER A 185 -2.91 -0.87 5.53
CA SER A 185 -2.35 -1.13 6.84
C SER A 185 -0.83 -1.01 6.81
N THR A 186 -0.18 -1.35 7.90
CA THR A 186 1.28 -1.29 8.02
C THR A 186 2.00 -2.34 7.17
N ASN A 187 1.31 -3.44 6.80
CA ASN A 187 1.92 -4.53 6.03
C ASN A 187 1.22 -4.85 4.70
N CYS A 188 0.07 -4.28 4.40
CA CYS A 188 -0.62 -4.57 3.15
C CYS A 188 -1.59 -3.47 2.72
N TYR A 189 -2.02 -3.53 1.47
CA TYR A 189 -3.13 -2.72 0.98
C TYR A 189 -3.99 -3.51 -0.02
N VAL A 190 -5.23 -3.06 -0.16
CA VAL A 190 -6.18 -3.46 -1.19
C VAL A 190 -6.73 -2.19 -1.81
N ARG A 191 -6.77 -2.10 -3.13
CA ARG A 191 -7.31 -0.95 -3.85
C ARG A 191 -8.06 -1.37 -5.10
N TYR A 192 -9.11 -0.63 -5.44
CA TYR A 192 -9.78 -0.69 -6.73
C TYR A 192 -10.15 0.70 -7.25
N ALA A 193 -10.37 0.81 -8.55
CA ALA A 193 -10.92 1.98 -9.22
C ALA A 193 -11.56 1.62 -10.57
N HIS A 194 -12.44 2.48 -11.07
CA HIS A 194 -13.00 2.38 -12.43
C HIS A 194 -12.14 3.11 -13.48
N THR A 195 -10.92 3.52 -13.11
CA THR A 195 -9.89 4.05 -14.00
C THR A 195 -8.61 3.23 -13.84
N SER A 196 -7.78 3.20 -14.89
CA SER A 196 -6.57 2.39 -14.88
C SER A 196 -5.62 2.80 -13.75
N LEU A 197 -5.26 1.82 -12.92
CA LEU A 197 -4.31 1.96 -11.82
C LEU A 197 -2.86 1.63 -12.24
N PHE A 198 -2.67 1.10 -13.45
CA PHE A 198 -1.44 0.40 -13.84
C PHE A 198 -0.51 1.21 -14.71
N ASN A 199 -0.93 2.41 -15.12
CA ASN A 199 -0.15 3.31 -15.97
C ASN A 199 0.31 4.55 -15.16
N PRO A 200 1.27 4.42 -14.25
CA PRO A 200 1.85 5.58 -13.59
C PRO A 200 2.62 6.44 -14.62
N PRO A 201 2.80 7.75 -14.34
CA PRO A 201 3.66 8.60 -15.15
C PRO A 201 5.05 7.98 -15.28
N THR A 202 5.52 7.83 -16.51
CA THR A 202 6.87 7.33 -16.83
C THR A 202 7.94 8.42 -16.69
N VAL A 203 7.50 9.68 -16.64
CA VAL A 203 8.36 10.86 -16.47
C VAL A 203 8.25 11.34 -15.04
N TYR A 204 9.40 11.54 -14.40
CA TYR A 204 9.47 12.24 -13.12
C TYR A 204 9.19 13.73 -13.32
N ASP A 205 8.05 14.22 -12.81
CA ASP A 205 7.73 15.64 -12.74
C ASP A 205 7.84 16.12 -11.29
N THR A 206 8.75 17.07 -11.03
CA THR A 206 8.93 17.69 -9.72
C THR A 206 7.70 18.46 -9.24
N LYS A 207 6.79 18.86 -10.14
CA LYS A 207 5.50 19.49 -9.76
C LYS A 207 4.55 18.53 -9.07
N LEU A 208 4.75 17.21 -9.21
CA LEU A 208 3.99 16.21 -8.45
C LEU A 208 4.49 16.06 -7.01
N CYS A 209 5.56 16.79 -6.63
CA CYS A 209 6.19 16.74 -5.31
C CYS A 209 5.82 17.90 -4.38
N GLY A 210 4.95 18.82 -4.80
CA GLY A 210 4.56 20.02 -4.06
C GLY A 210 3.07 20.26 -4.13
#